data_AF-A0A0Q5PE83-F1
#
_entry.id   AF-A0A0Q5PE83-F1
#
_cell.length_a   1.000
_cell.length_b   1.000
_cell.length_c   1.000
_cell.angle_alpha   90.00
_cell.angle_beta   90.00
_cell.angle_gamma   90.00
#
_symmetry.space_group_name_H-M   'P 1'
#
loop_
_entity.id
_entity.type
_entity.pdbx_description
1 polymer ?
#
loop_
_entity_poly.entity_id
_entity_poly.type
_entity_poly.pdbx_seq_one_letter_code
_entity_poly.pdbx_strand_id
1 'polypeptide(L)'
;MLTSLAFRSTPGFRNGANYASVNISLSTTMFGDETGAPLSADFSSNIGADALLVYRGAISFAAPISDGFEYIVNFDNAFRYDPSMGNLLLDVTIPVGSGVDGPGFFLASYDTANSFNDGVYSVNSVFDGAATSGIANTAGTITQFTGTALAGAVPEPATWAMMIGGFGMAGGAMRRRRASTKISFT
;
A
#
# COMPACT_ATOMS: atom_id res chain seq x y z
N MET A 1 -8.60 1.22 -1.58
CA MET A 1 -8.66 -0.19 -1.16
C MET A 1 -7.90 -1.01 -2.16
N LEU A 2 -6.80 -1.62 -1.76
CA LEU A 2 -6.01 -2.54 -2.60
C LEU A 2 -6.67 -3.92 -2.54
N THR A 3 -6.80 -4.56 -3.71
CA THR A 3 -7.54 -5.82 -3.88
C THR A 3 -6.73 -6.90 -4.57
N SER A 4 -5.64 -6.54 -5.22
CA SER A 4 -4.69 -7.50 -5.77
C SER A 4 -3.33 -6.84 -5.96
N LEU A 5 -2.32 -7.69 -6.13
CA LEU A 5 -1.01 -7.29 -6.63
C LEU A 5 -0.61 -8.15 -7.83
N ALA A 6 0.35 -7.68 -8.59
CA ALA A 6 1.00 -8.45 -9.64
C ALA A 6 2.49 -8.13 -9.68
N PHE A 7 3.31 -9.16 -9.89
CA PHE A 7 4.74 -8.98 -10.10
C PHE A 7 5.04 -8.87 -11.59
N ARG A 8 5.99 -7.99 -11.94
CA ARG A 8 6.43 -7.85 -13.33
C ARG A 8 7.30 -9.04 -13.73
N SER A 9 6.98 -9.65 -14.86
CA SER A 9 7.80 -10.64 -15.54
C SER A 9 8.84 -10.00 -16.46
N THR A 10 9.95 -10.70 -16.65
CA THR A 10 10.96 -10.41 -17.69
C THR A 10 11.23 -11.68 -18.50
N PRO A 11 11.22 -11.62 -19.84
CA PRO A 11 11.60 -12.74 -20.68
C PRO A 11 13.03 -13.20 -20.37
N GLY A 12 13.22 -14.51 -20.28
CA GLY A 12 14.53 -15.12 -20.03
C GLY A 12 14.83 -15.43 -18.57
N PHE A 13 14.08 -14.87 -17.62
CA PHE A 13 14.12 -15.29 -16.21
C PHE A 13 12.94 -16.23 -15.91
N ARG A 14 13.25 -17.51 -15.67
CA ARG A 14 12.26 -18.52 -15.24
C ARG A 14 12.39 -18.74 -13.74
N ASN A 15 11.38 -18.33 -12.98
CA ASN A 15 11.10 -18.96 -11.69
C ASN A 15 10.02 -20.02 -11.90
N GLY A 16 10.40 -21.19 -12.39
CA GLY A 16 9.48 -22.32 -12.59
C GLY A 16 9.11 -23.04 -11.28
N ALA A 17 9.06 -22.31 -10.17
CA ALA A 17 8.81 -22.88 -8.85
C ALA A 17 7.33 -22.81 -8.46
N ASN A 18 6.85 -23.89 -7.87
CA ASN A 18 5.53 -23.96 -7.25
C ASN A 18 5.69 -23.91 -5.74
N TYR A 19 4.94 -23.02 -5.10
CA TYR A 19 4.94 -22.84 -3.66
C TYR A 19 3.59 -23.31 -3.13
N ALA A 20 3.60 -24.33 -2.26
CA ALA A 20 2.37 -24.89 -1.71
C ALA A 20 1.65 -23.92 -0.76
N SER A 21 2.38 -23.00 -0.14
CA SER A 21 1.81 -21.95 0.70
C SER A 21 2.71 -20.72 0.71
N VAL A 22 2.12 -19.56 0.41
CA VAL A 22 2.71 -18.24 0.55
C VAL A 22 1.75 -17.38 1.38
N ASN A 23 2.28 -16.65 2.34
CA ASN A 23 1.56 -15.64 3.08
C ASN A 23 1.97 -14.27 2.54
N ILE A 24 0.99 -13.44 2.17
CA ILE A 24 1.24 -12.05 1.82
C ILE A 24 0.50 -11.16 2.81
N SER A 25 1.25 -10.29 3.47
CA SER A 25 0.71 -9.29 4.39
C SER A 25 1.03 -7.89 3.91
N LEU A 26 0.10 -6.97 4.11
CA LEU A 26 0.31 -5.54 3.85
C LEU A 26 0.18 -4.76 5.16
N SER A 27 0.97 -3.70 5.30
CA SER A 27 0.84 -2.74 6.41
C SER A 27 1.33 -1.37 5.97
N THR A 28 0.98 -0.34 6.72
CA THR A 28 1.53 1.01 6.58
C THR A 28 2.69 1.17 7.54
N THR A 29 3.88 1.41 7.00
CA THR A 29 5.12 1.52 7.76
C THR A 29 5.67 2.94 7.79
N MET A 30 6.41 3.28 8.85
CA MET A 30 7.16 4.53 8.95
C MET A 30 8.54 4.47 8.31
N PHE A 31 8.99 3.29 7.88
CA PHE A 31 10.25 3.12 7.17
C PHE A 31 10.08 3.46 5.68
N GLY A 32 11.16 3.90 5.05
CA GLY A 32 11.23 4.29 3.66
C GLY A 32 12.45 3.71 2.96
N ASP A 33 12.96 4.46 2.00
CA ASP A 33 14.10 4.05 1.19
C ASP A 33 15.44 4.26 1.91
N GLU A 34 16.56 4.10 1.19
CA GLU A 34 17.91 4.24 1.71
C GLU A 34 18.20 5.63 2.32
N THR A 35 17.41 6.63 1.95
CA THR A 35 17.61 8.03 2.33
C THR A 35 16.59 8.49 3.38
N GLY A 36 15.43 7.83 3.43
CA GLY A 36 14.23 8.25 4.18
C GLY A 36 13.83 7.33 5.33
N ALA A 37 14.82 6.82 6.08
CA ALA A 37 14.70 5.82 7.16
C ALA A 37 14.55 4.38 6.63
N PRO A 38 15.66 3.71 6.27
CA PRO A 38 15.63 2.38 5.69
C PRO A 38 15.02 1.35 6.65
N LEU A 39 14.43 0.30 6.08
CA LEU A 39 13.92 -0.85 6.83
C LEU A 39 15.00 -1.42 7.77
N SER A 40 14.57 -1.85 8.95
CA SER A 40 15.39 -2.61 9.89
C SER A 40 15.66 -4.02 9.39
N ALA A 41 16.85 -4.55 9.71
CA ALA A 41 17.16 -5.96 9.50
C ALA A 41 16.19 -6.88 10.25
N ASP A 42 15.64 -6.45 11.38
CA ASP A 42 14.63 -7.19 12.14
C ASP A 42 13.24 -7.01 11.52
N PHE A 43 12.65 -8.10 11.01
CA PHE A 43 11.41 -8.01 10.23
C PHE A 43 10.24 -7.42 11.03
N SER A 44 10.08 -7.83 12.29
CA SER A 44 8.97 -7.39 13.13
C SER A 44 8.98 -5.89 13.42
N SER A 45 10.15 -5.25 13.35
CA SER A 45 10.29 -3.81 13.59
C SER A 45 9.71 -2.98 12.46
N ASN A 46 9.63 -3.54 11.24
CA ASN A 46 9.16 -2.83 10.05
C ASN A 46 7.65 -2.76 9.92
N ILE A 47 6.94 -3.67 10.59
CA ILE A 47 5.51 -3.93 10.38
C ILE A 47 4.67 -2.82 11.02
N GLY A 48 3.71 -2.31 10.26
CA GLY A 48 2.72 -1.34 10.71
C GLY A 48 1.66 -1.93 11.65
N ALA A 49 1.06 -1.08 12.49
CA ALA A 49 0.00 -1.48 13.41
C ALA A 49 -1.30 -1.97 12.70
N ASP A 50 -1.45 -1.64 11.41
CA ASP A 50 -2.56 -2.02 10.54
C ASP A 50 -2.27 -3.28 9.72
N ALA A 51 -1.24 -4.06 10.09
CA ALA A 51 -0.86 -5.27 9.37
C ALA A 51 -2.02 -6.24 9.15
N LEU A 52 -2.19 -6.63 7.89
CA LEU A 52 -3.27 -7.49 7.45
C LEU A 52 -2.73 -8.59 6.53
N LEU A 53 -3.05 -9.84 6.85
CA LEU A 53 -2.86 -10.96 5.93
C LEU A 53 -3.87 -10.83 4.79
N VAL A 54 -3.39 -10.40 3.63
CA VAL A 54 -4.24 -10.15 2.45
C VAL A 54 -4.40 -11.37 1.58
N TYR A 55 -3.46 -12.31 1.61
CA TYR A 55 -3.55 -13.55 0.84
C TYR A 55 -2.85 -14.70 1.55
N ARG A 56 -3.44 -15.88 1.46
CA ARG A 56 -2.80 -17.14 1.84
C ARG A 56 -3.16 -18.27 0.89
N GLY A 57 -2.17 -18.86 0.24
CA GLY A 57 -2.42 -19.99 -0.62
C GLY A 57 -1.22 -20.45 -1.42
N ALA A 58 -1.46 -21.45 -2.26
CA ALA A 58 -0.46 -21.93 -3.19
C ALA A 58 -0.29 -20.93 -4.34
N ILE A 59 0.96 -20.67 -4.73
CA ILE A 59 1.29 -19.84 -5.88
C ILE A 59 2.17 -20.65 -6.83
N SER A 60 1.72 -20.77 -8.06
CA SER A 60 2.50 -21.32 -9.17
C SER A 60 2.88 -20.19 -10.11
N PHE A 61 4.17 -20.00 -10.35
CA PHE A 61 4.62 -19.06 -11.36
C PHE A 61 4.92 -19.84 -12.63
N ALA A 62 3.96 -19.81 -13.56
CA ALA A 62 4.20 -20.31 -14.91
C ALA A 62 5.27 -19.45 -15.60
N ALA A 63 6.00 -19.99 -16.58
CA ALA A 63 6.95 -19.18 -17.33
C ALA A 63 6.20 -18.01 -18.00
N PRO A 64 6.73 -16.77 -17.89
CA PRO A 64 6.03 -15.62 -18.41
C PRO A 64 5.97 -15.71 -19.93
N ILE A 65 4.83 -15.29 -20.48
CA ILE A 65 4.57 -15.32 -21.93
C ILE A 65 4.87 -13.97 -22.58
N SER A 66 4.97 -12.90 -21.77
CA SER A 66 5.36 -11.56 -22.19
C SER A 66 6.01 -10.76 -21.05
N ASP A 67 6.57 -9.60 -21.38
CA ASP A 67 6.93 -8.56 -20.41
C ASP A 67 5.63 -7.91 -19.91
N GLY A 68 5.27 -8.17 -18.66
CA GLY A 68 4.02 -7.63 -18.11
C GLY A 68 3.80 -7.97 -16.65
N PHE A 69 2.63 -7.57 -16.14
CA PHE A 69 2.18 -7.90 -14.79
C PHE A 69 1.32 -9.16 -14.83
N GLU A 70 1.97 -10.30 -15.06
CA GLU A 70 1.30 -11.59 -15.36
C GLU A 70 1.01 -12.43 -14.10
N TYR A 71 1.78 -12.22 -13.02
CA TYR A 71 1.65 -12.99 -11.78
C TYR A 71 0.68 -12.33 -10.82
N ILE A 72 -0.60 -12.40 -11.15
CA ILE A 72 -1.67 -11.75 -10.37
C ILE A 72 -2.00 -12.58 -9.12
N VAL A 73 -1.91 -11.95 -7.96
CA VAL A 73 -2.38 -12.48 -6.68
C VAL A 73 -3.57 -11.65 -6.22
N ASN A 74 -4.76 -12.25 -6.25
CA ASN A 74 -5.98 -11.65 -5.71
C ASN A 74 -5.99 -11.75 -4.20
N PHE A 75 -6.38 -10.68 -3.52
CA PHE A 75 -6.44 -10.67 -2.06
C PHE A 75 -7.75 -11.32 -1.58
N ASP A 76 -7.63 -12.16 -0.55
CA ASP A 76 -8.75 -12.65 0.24
C ASP A 76 -9.34 -11.52 1.09
N ASN A 77 -8.47 -10.62 1.58
CA ASN A 77 -8.85 -9.44 2.35
C ASN A 77 -8.29 -8.17 1.70
N ALA A 78 -9.18 -7.23 1.33
CA ALA A 78 -8.76 -5.95 0.79
C ALA A 78 -8.03 -5.10 1.85
N PHE A 79 -6.95 -4.44 1.45
CA PHE A 79 -6.16 -3.58 2.34
C PHE A 79 -6.47 -2.10 2.14
N ARG A 80 -6.65 -1.37 3.24
CA ARG A 80 -6.87 0.08 3.20
C ARG A 80 -5.54 0.82 3.35
N TYR A 81 -4.92 1.16 2.23
CA TYR A 81 -3.74 2.01 2.24
C TYR A 81 -4.11 3.50 2.28
N ASP A 82 -3.54 4.25 3.24
CA ASP A 82 -3.59 5.71 3.32
C ASP A 82 -2.14 6.25 3.25
N PRO A 83 -1.72 6.86 2.13
CA PRO A 83 -0.33 7.31 1.96
C PRO A 83 0.04 8.48 2.88
N SER A 84 -0.93 9.11 3.55
CA SER A 84 -0.65 10.14 4.56
C SER A 84 -0.15 9.56 5.89
N MET A 85 -0.33 8.25 6.10
CA MET A 85 0.04 7.57 7.34
C MET A 85 1.41 6.90 7.28
N GLY A 86 2.02 6.80 6.10
CA GLY A 86 3.33 6.17 5.90
C GLY A 86 3.42 5.46 4.55
N ASN A 87 4.52 4.74 4.36
CA ASN A 87 4.78 3.96 3.16
C ASN A 87 4.07 2.61 3.20
N LEU A 88 3.80 2.04 2.04
CA LEU A 88 3.25 0.69 1.94
C LEU A 88 4.36 -0.35 2.13
N LEU A 89 4.19 -1.23 3.12
CA LEU A 89 5.04 -2.41 3.29
C LEU A 89 4.35 -3.64 2.70
N LEU A 90 5.04 -4.31 1.78
CA LEU A 90 4.72 -5.64 1.29
C LEU A 90 5.59 -6.66 2.00
N ASP A 91 4.97 -7.49 2.84
CA ASP A 91 5.62 -8.63 3.48
C ASP A 91 5.19 -9.92 2.78
N VAL A 92 6.17 -10.71 2.33
CA VAL A 92 5.92 -12.00 1.71
C VAL A 92 6.74 -13.07 2.41
N THR A 93 6.04 -14.03 3.02
CA THR A 93 6.66 -15.12 3.76
C THR A 93 6.28 -16.45 3.15
N ILE A 94 7.29 -17.31 2.97
CA ILE A 94 7.13 -18.74 2.66
C ILE A 94 7.30 -19.49 3.99
N PRO A 95 6.21 -20.00 4.60
CA PRO A 95 6.30 -20.62 5.92
C PRO A 95 7.18 -21.87 5.93
N VAL A 96 7.83 -22.14 7.07
CA VAL A 96 8.56 -23.40 7.26
C VAL A 96 7.68 -24.61 6.98
N GLY A 97 8.23 -25.59 6.26
CA GLY A 97 7.50 -26.80 5.86
C GLY A 97 6.53 -26.61 4.70
N SER A 98 6.44 -25.43 4.09
CA SER A 98 5.77 -25.29 2.80
C SER A 98 6.56 -26.04 1.71
N GLY A 99 5.86 -26.84 0.92
CA GLY A 99 6.46 -27.51 -0.23
C GLY A 99 6.88 -26.48 -1.28
N VAL A 100 8.14 -26.54 -1.72
CA VAL A 100 8.67 -25.73 -2.81
C VAL A 100 9.22 -26.68 -3.87
N ASP A 101 8.55 -26.72 -5.03
CA ASP A 101 8.96 -27.55 -6.15
C ASP A 101 9.57 -26.67 -7.23
N GLY A 102 10.90 -26.65 -7.36
CA GLY A 102 11.64 -25.87 -8.37
C GLY A 102 12.92 -25.21 -7.83
N PRO A 103 13.65 -24.42 -8.65
CA PRO A 103 14.93 -23.78 -8.28
C PRO A 103 14.76 -22.57 -7.34
N GLY A 104 13.79 -22.62 -6.43
CA GLY A 104 13.14 -21.50 -5.76
C GLY A 104 14.05 -20.37 -5.27
N PHE A 105 13.88 -19.20 -5.91
CA PHE A 105 14.26 -17.89 -5.38
C PHE A 105 13.08 -16.94 -5.62
N PHE A 106 12.04 -17.05 -4.80
CA PHE A 106 10.71 -16.41 -4.95
C PHE A 106 10.77 -15.01 -5.58
N LEU A 107 11.00 -13.95 -4.79
CA LEU A 107 11.02 -12.57 -5.31
C LEU A 107 12.32 -12.17 -6.03
N ALA A 108 13.43 -12.85 -5.75
CA ALA A 108 14.75 -12.53 -6.31
C ALA A 108 14.93 -12.93 -7.78
N SER A 109 13.94 -13.61 -8.38
CA SER A 109 13.99 -14.06 -9.78
C SER A 109 13.18 -13.18 -10.75
N TYR A 110 12.57 -12.10 -10.27
CA TYR A 110 11.75 -11.19 -11.10
C TYR A 110 12.53 -9.96 -11.54
N ASP A 111 11.90 -9.13 -12.37
CA ASP A 111 12.44 -7.81 -12.64
C ASP A 111 12.59 -7.01 -11.36
N THR A 112 13.81 -6.55 -11.11
CA THR A 112 14.16 -5.80 -9.91
C THR A 112 14.42 -4.35 -10.29
N ALA A 113 13.75 -3.45 -9.57
CA ALA A 113 14.26 -2.10 -9.43
C ALA A 113 15.51 -2.22 -8.55
N ASN A 114 16.63 -1.66 -9.01
CA ASN A 114 17.90 -1.64 -8.29
C ASN A 114 18.64 -0.34 -8.65
N SER A 115 17.91 0.76 -8.62
CA SER A 115 18.45 2.09 -8.84
C SER A 115 18.52 2.81 -7.51
N PHE A 116 19.59 3.55 -7.27
CA PHE A 116 19.69 4.34 -6.05
C PHE A 116 18.56 5.39 -6.01
N ASN A 117 17.87 5.52 -4.87
CA ASN A 117 16.82 6.51 -4.65
C ASN A 117 15.64 6.36 -5.64
N ASP A 118 15.25 5.12 -5.94
CA ASP A 118 14.05 4.80 -6.71
C ASP A 118 12.80 4.60 -5.82
N GLY A 119 12.94 4.80 -4.51
CA GLY A 119 11.88 4.66 -3.52
C GLY A 119 11.62 3.21 -3.10
N VAL A 120 12.46 2.25 -3.53
CA VAL A 120 12.33 0.84 -3.18
C VAL A 120 13.44 0.44 -2.22
N TYR A 121 13.06 -0.18 -1.11
CA TYR A 121 14.01 -0.80 -0.18
C TYR A 121 13.43 -2.12 0.31
N SER A 122 14.28 -3.11 0.51
CA SER A 122 13.86 -4.42 0.98
C SER A 122 14.81 -5.00 2.03
N VAL A 123 14.28 -5.91 2.83
CA VAL A 123 15.06 -6.75 3.73
C VAL A 123 14.59 -8.17 3.50
N ASN A 124 15.50 -9.11 3.23
CA ASN A 124 15.11 -10.47 2.87
C ASN A 124 16.01 -11.55 3.53
N SER A 125 15.41 -12.71 3.74
CA SER A 125 16.09 -13.97 4.04
C SER A 125 15.59 -15.02 3.04
N VAL A 126 16.51 -15.56 2.23
CA VAL A 126 16.15 -16.43 1.09
C VAL A 126 16.38 -17.92 1.36
N PHE A 127 16.82 -18.27 2.57
CA PHE A 127 17.17 -19.65 2.94
C PHE A 127 16.44 -20.18 4.18
N ASP A 128 15.70 -19.33 4.91
CA ASP A 128 15.04 -19.72 6.15
C ASP A 128 13.69 -19.01 6.31
N GLY A 129 12.61 -19.78 6.22
CA GLY A 129 11.24 -19.31 6.43
C GLY A 129 10.87 -19.04 7.90
N ALA A 130 11.76 -19.34 8.86
CA ALA A 130 11.64 -18.98 10.26
C ALA A 130 12.56 -17.81 10.67
N ALA A 131 13.28 -17.22 9.71
CA ALA A 131 14.16 -16.11 10.00
C ALA A 131 13.40 -14.93 10.61
N THR A 132 13.95 -14.35 11.67
CA THR A 132 13.39 -13.14 12.31
C THR A 132 14.09 -11.86 11.82
N SER A 133 15.18 -12.01 11.08
CA SER A 133 15.94 -10.92 10.48
C SER A 133 16.47 -11.30 9.10
N GLY A 134 16.89 -10.29 8.33
CA GLY A 134 17.39 -10.46 6.97
C GLY A 134 18.49 -9.48 6.60
N ILE A 135 18.86 -9.52 5.32
CA ILE A 135 19.86 -8.63 4.72
C ILE A 135 19.12 -7.50 4.02
N ALA A 136 19.51 -6.27 4.32
CA ALA A 136 18.95 -5.09 3.69
C ALA A 136 19.49 -4.88 2.27
N ASN A 137 18.64 -4.40 1.36
CA ASN A 137 18.94 -4.26 -0.05
C ASN A 137 18.19 -3.06 -0.65
N THR A 138 18.86 -2.36 -1.56
CA THR A 138 18.29 -1.28 -2.40
C THR A 138 17.55 -1.82 -3.62
N ALA A 139 17.53 -3.14 -3.78
CA ALA A 139 16.79 -3.82 -4.81
C ALA A 139 15.44 -4.32 -4.30
N GLY A 140 14.43 -4.29 -5.16
CA GLY A 140 13.14 -4.90 -4.88
C GLY A 140 12.39 -5.27 -6.16
N THR A 141 11.49 -6.24 -6.04
CA THR A 141 10.68 -6.70 -7.17
C THR A 141 9.69 -5.63 -7.62
N ILE A 142 9.66 -5.34 -8.91
CA ILE A 142 8.69 -4.39 -9.49
C ILE A 142 7.28 -4.98 -9.33
N THR A 143 6.47 -4.28 -8.53
CA THR A 143 5.14 -4.75 -8.12
C THR A 143 4.08 -3.72 -8.48
N GLN A 144 2.99 -4.17 -9.10
CA GLN A 144 1.80 -3.38 -9.34
C GLN A 144 0.73 -3.73 -8.30
N PHE A 145 0.12 -2.72 -7.70
CA PHE A 145 -1.07 -2.89 -6.87
C PHE A 145 -2.29 -2.41 -7.64
N THR A 146 -3.37 -3.19 -7.57
CA THR A 146 -4.67 -2.81 -8.13
C THR A 146 -5.65 -2.57 -7.00
N GLY A 147 -6.46 -1.52 -7.14
CA GLY A 147 -7.43 -1.14 -6.12
C GLY A 147 -8.31 0.03 -6.54
N THR A 148 -9.25 0.39 -5.67
CA THR A 148 -10.08 1.58 -5.82
C THR A 148 -9.50 2.74 -5.02
N ALA A 149 -9.47 3.93 -5.62
CA ALA A 149 -9.06 5.14 -4.92
C ALA A 149 -10.00 5.40 -3.73
N LEU A 150 -9.45 5.85 -2.61
CA LEU A 150 -10.26 6.42 -1.54
C LEU A 150 -10.84 7.72 -2.09
N ALA A 151 -12.16 7.77 -2.30
CA ALA A 151 -12.81 9.04 -2.57
C ALA A 151 -12.51 9.97 -1.39
N GLY A 152 -11.72 11.02 -1.64
CA GLY A 152 -11.43 12.02 -0.63
C GLY A 152 -12.74 12.57 -0.08
N ALA A 153 -12.81 12.81 1.23
CA ALA A 153 -13.95 13.46 1.85
C ALA A 153 -14.03 14.90 1.32
N VAL A 154 -14.67 15.08 0.17
CA VAL A 154 -15.12 16.40 -0.29
C VAL A 154 -16.14 16.85 0.75
N PRO A 155 -15.94 18.00 1.43
CA PRO A 155 -16.93 18.51 2.36
C PRO A 155 -18.27 18.54 1.64
N GLU A 156 -19.23 17.77 2.16
CA GLU A 156 -20.48 17.53 1.45
C GLU A 156 -21.12 18.87 1.04
N PRO A 157 -21.79 18.96 -0.13
CA PRO A 157 -22.44 20.19 -0.58
C PRO A 157 -23.37 20.81 0.47
N ALA A 158 -23.92 19.97 1.36
CA ALA A 158 -24.71 20.38 2.51
C ALA A 158 -23.93 21.26 3.51
N THR A 159 -22.64 21.00 3.74
CA THR A 159 -21.79 21.81 4.63
C THR A 159 -21.63 23.22 4.09
N TRP A 160 -21.43 23.37 2.78
CA TRP A 160 -21.39 24.67 2.11
C TRP A 160 -22.73 25.39 2.21
N ALA A 161 -23.83 24.68 1.97
CA ALA A 161 -25.17 25.22 2.11
C ALA A 161 -25.48 25.66 3.54
N MET A 162 -25.04 24.91 4.56
CA MET A 162 -25.19 25.25 5.98
C MET A 162 -24.34 26.48 6.37
N MET A 163 -23.11 26.59 5.88
CA MET A 163 -22.27 27.77 6.11
C MET A 163 -22.86 29.01 5.45
N ILE A 164 -23.23 28.92 4.17
CA ILE A 164 -23.86 30.01 3.43
C ILE A 164 -25.20 30.38 4.07
N GLY A 165 -26.00 29.39 4.46
CA GLY A 165 -27.27 29.58 5.17
C GLY A 165 -27.07 30.27 6.51
N GLY A 166 -26.10 29.83 7.31
CA GLY A 166 -25.74 30.44 8.59
C GLY A 166 -25.28 31.90 8.45
N PHE A 167 -24.37 32.17 7.52
CA PHE A 167 -23.91 33.54 7.23
C PHE A 167 -25.04 34.42 6.66
N GLY A 168 -25.89 33.85 5.80
CA GLY A 168 -27.07 34.53 5.26
C GLY A 168 -28.07 34.92 6.35
N MET A 169 -28.37 34.02 7.28
CA MET A 169 -29.23 34.30 8.43
C MET A 169 -28.64 35.35 9.37
N ALA A 170 -27.35 35.22 9.71
CA ALA A 170 -26.66 36.19 10.56
C ALA A 170 -26.64 37.60 9.93
N GLY A 171 -26.29 37.69 8.64
CA GLY A 171 -26.31 38.93 7.87
C GLY A 171 -27.72 39.54 7.75
N GLY A 172 -28.73 38.70 7.51
CA GLY A 172 -30.13 39.11 7.45
C GLY A 172 -30.64 39.69 8.77
N ALA A 173 -30.31 39.04 9.89
CA ALA A 173 -30.67 39.52 11.23
C ALA A 173 -30.03 40.89 11.55
N MET A 174 -28.76 41.09 11.19
CA MET A 174 -28.07 42.37 11.37
C MET A 174 -28.68 43.49 10.50
N ARG A 175 -29.05 43.20 9.25
CA ARG A 175 -29.71 44.18 8.36
C ARG A 175 -31.07 44.63 8.88
N ARG A 176 -31.88 43.71 9.43
CA ARG A 176 -33.21 44.04 9.97
C ARG A 176 -33.15 45.04 11.12
N ARG A 177 -32.10 45.00 11.96
CA ARG A 177 -31.94 45.95 13.08
C ARG A 177 -31.67 47.39 12.64
N ARG A 178 -31.05 47.62 11.48
CA ARG A 178 -30.73 48.97 10.99
C ARG A 178 -31.91 49.72 10.36
N ALA A 179 -33.01 49.06 10.03
CA ALA A 179 -34.15 49.69 9.36
C ALA A 179 -35.03 50.57 10.28
N SER A 180 -34.82 50.55 11.59
CA SER A 180 -35.59 51.36 12.56
C SER A 180 -34.85 52.64 12.94
N THR A 181 -34.80 53.62 12.04
CA THR A 181 -34.41 54.99 12.40
C THR A 181 -35.68 55.80 12.65
N LYS A 182 -36.06 55.98 13.93
CA LYS A 182 -37.12 56.93 14.31
C LYS A 182 -36.55 58.34 14.22
N ILE A 183 -37.00 59.11 13.24
CA ILE A 183 -36.68 60.53 13.14
C ILE A 183 -37.80 61.31 13.84
N SER A 184 -37.45 62.02 14.92
CA SER A 184 -38.34 62.94 15.61
C SER A 184 -38.07 64.34 15.08
N PHE A 185 -39.11 65.02 14.59
CA PHE A 185 -39.04 66.44 14.27
C PHE A 185 -39.64 67.24 15.43
N THR A 186 -38.89 68.22 15.91
CA THR A 186 -39.33 69.26 16.86
C THR A 186 -39.16 70.61 16.19
#